data_AF-A0A660PAH5-F1
#
_entry.id   AF-A0A660PAH5-F1
#
_cell.length_a   1.000
_cell.length_b   1.000
_cell.length_c   1.000
_cell.angle_alpha   90.00
_cell.angle_beta   90.00
_cell.angle_gamma   90.00
#
_symmetry.space_group_name_H-M   'P 1'
#
loop_
_entity.id
_entity.type
_entity.pdbx_description
1 polymer ?
#
loop_
_entity_poly.entity_id
_entity_poly.type
_entity_poly.pdbx_seq_one_letter_code
_entity_poly.pdbx_strand_id
1 'polypeptide(L)'
;AIFRKNNLTVAARFGIGTYNFFDFTNRFNPDVILPITVSTFYGKNHHMEFGIGQTVTSIIQVNSDFYPERENYFNGTFFMGYRYQKQIGGISFRILYSPIIEKNKYFRHWGAISVGYVF
;
A
#
# COMPACT_ATOMS: atom_id res chain seq x y z
N ALA A 1 2.41 -15.09 3.10
CA ALA A 1 3.41 -16.16 2.88
C ALA A 1 4.74 -15.54 2.51
N ILE A 2 5.86 -16.07 3.03
CA ILE A 2 7.22 -15.59 2.74
C ILE A 2 8.04 -16.76 2.19
N PHE A 3 8.62 -16.60 1.00
CA PHE A 3 9.54 -17.57 0.40
C PHE A 3 10.94 -16.94 0.32
N ARG A 4 11.98 -17.65 0.76
CA ARG A 4 13.36 -17.12 0.82
C ARG A 4 14.35 -18.08 0.18
N LYS A 5 15.13 -17.60 -0.80
CA LYS A 5 16.20 -18.37 -1.47
C LYS A 5 17.36 -17.45 -1.84
N ASN A 6 18.59 -17.77 -1.39
CA ASN A 6 19.85 -17.10 -1.76
C ASN A 6 19.81 -15.55 -1.90
N ASN A 7 19.32 -14.88 -0.85
CA ASN A 7 19.15 -13.41 -0.76
C ASN A 7 17.94 -12.81 -1.48
N LEU A 8 17.14 -13.61 -2.19
CA LEU A 8 15.84 -13.21 -2.68
C LEU A 8 14.76 -13.66 -1.69
N THR A 9 13.91 -12.72 -1.29
CA THR A 9 12.74 -12.99 -0.45
C THR A 9 11.50 -12.50 -1.18
N VAL A 10 10.47 -13.33 -1.31
CA VAL A 10 9.17 -12.96 -1.85
C VAL A 10 8.16 -12.96 -0.71
N ALA A 11 7.40 -11.88 -0.54
CA ALA A 11 6.35 -11.79 0.46
C ALA A 11 5.05 -11.24 -0.15
N ALA A 12 3.96 -11.95 0.09
CA ALA A 12 2.61 -11.41 -0.10
C ALA A 12 2.21 -10.60 1.14
N ARG A 13 1.60 -9.43 0.91
CA ARG A 13 1.11 -8.49 1.92
C ARG A 13 -0.35 -8.17 1.66
N PHE A 14 -1.10 -8.16 2.75
CA PHE A 14 -2.48 -7.72 2.79
C PHE A 14 -2.56 -6.61 3.84
N GLY A 15 -3.24 -5.53 3.52
CA GLY A 15 -3.47 -4.43 4.45
C GLY A 15 -4.94 -4.06 4.51
N ILE A 16 -5.27 -3.26 5.52
CA ILE A 16 -6.54 -2.55 5.62
C ILE A 16 -6.25 -1.14 6.11
N GLY A 17 -6.96 -0.17 5.55
CA GLY A 17 -6.84 1.24 5.90
C GLY A 17 -8.15 1.96 5.69
N THR A 18 -8.24 3.16 6.25
CA THR A 18 -9.35 4.08 6.09
C THR A 18 -8.79 5.49 5.94
N TYR A 19 -9.44 6.33 5.15
CA TYR A 19 -9.04 7.73 4.97
C TYR A 19 -9.92 8.65 5.81
N ASN A 20 -11.25 8.54 5.66
CA ASN A 20 -12.23 9.22 6.50
C ASN A 20 -13.05 8.22 7.30
N PHE A 21 -13.28 8.50 8.59
CA PHE A 21 -14.20 7.74 9.44
C PHE A 21 -15.64 8.23 9.36
N PHE A 22 -15.81 9.53 9.09
CA PHE A 22 -17.09 10.19 8.95
C PHE A 22 -17.21 10.72 7.54
N ASP A 23 -18.40 10.54 6.97
CA ASP A 23 -18.77 11.07 5.67
C ASP A 23 -18.99 12.59 5.74
N PHE A 24 -19.11 13.26 4.58
CA PHE A 24 -19.45 14.69 4.50
C PHE A 24 -20.81 15.03 5.13
N THR A 25 -21.67 14.02 5.34
CA THR A 25 -22.94 14.11 6.07
C THR A 25 -22.80 13.93 7.59
N ASN A 26 -21.57 13.85 8.11
CA ASN A 26 -21.23 13.61 9.52
C ASN A 26 -21.79 12.28 10.09
N ARG A 27 -22.08 11.32 9.21
CA ARG A 27 -22.49 9.96 9.57
C ARG A 27 -21.26 9.05 9.62
N PHE A 28 -21.26 8.10 10.57
CA PHE A 28 -20.21 7.09 10.65
C PHE A 28 -20.33 6.12 9.46
N ASN A 29 -19.50 6.34 8.44
CA ASN A 29 -19.48 5.55 7.22
C ASN A 29 -18.03 5.60 6.69
N PRO A 30 -17.14 4.75 7.20
CA PRO A 30 -15.72 4.87 6.93
C PRO A 30 -15.36 4.48 5.50
N ASP A 31 -14.35 5.14 4.95
CA ASP A 31 -13.70 4.69 3.72
C ASP A 31 -12.93 3.41 3.99
N VAL A 32 -12.91 2.48 3.04
CA VAL A 32 -12.21 1.20 3.19
C VAL A 32 -11.19 1.04 2.08
N ILE A 33 -9.94 0.82 2.46
CA ILE A 33 -8.81 0.66 1.55
C ILE A 33 -8.16 -0.69 1.84
N LEU A 34 -8.19 -1.59 0.86
CA LEU A 34 -7.66 -2.95 0.96
C LEU A 34 -6.55 -3.14 -0.08
N PRO A 35 -5.29 -2.86 0.28
CA PRO A 35 -4.15 -3.16 -0.58
C PRO A 35 -3.76 -4.64 -0.48
N ILE A 36 -3.66 -5.29 -1.64
CA ILE A 36 -3.14 -6.64 -1.80
C ILE A 36 -1.90 -6.52 -2.68
N THR A 37 -0.73 -6.82 -2.14
CA THR A 37 0.54 -6.65 -2.85
C THR A 37 1.44 -7.86 -2.72
N VAL A 38 2.20 -8.14 -3.77
CA VAL A 38 3.31 -9.09 -3.75
C VAL A 38 4.59 -8.29 -3.89
N SER A 39 5.54 -8.56 -3.01
CA SER A 39 6.81 -7.84 -2.92
C SER A 39 7.98 -8.79 -2.94
N THR A 40 9.07 -8.35 -3.56
CA THR A 40 10.36 -9.04 -3.59
C THR A 40 11.42 -8.16 -2.93
N PHE A 41 12.28 -8.78 -2.15
CA PHE A 41 13.41 -8.16 -1.47
C PHE A 41 14.68 -8.86 -1.93
N TYR A 42 15.64 -8.08 -2.41
CA TYR A 42 16.94 -8.61 -2.80
C TYR A 42 18.03 -7.96 -1.96
N GLY A 43 18.71 -8.76 -1.13
CA GLY A 43 19.79 -8.29 -0.26
C GLY A 43 19.92 -9.04 1.07
N LYS A 44 20.85 -8.58 1.92
CA LYS A 44 21.08 -9.12 3.27
C LYS A 44 20.70 -8.15 4.38
N ASN A 45 21.28 -6.95 4.36
CA ASN A 45 20.98 -5.87 5.32
C ASN A 45 20.32 -4.70 4.59
N HIS A 46 20.90 -4.39 3.43
CA HIS A 46 20.43 -3.45 2.46
C HIS A 46 19.65 -4.24 1.42
N HIS A 47 18.34 -4.02 1.34
CA HIS A 47 17.46 -4.72 0.44
C HIS A 47 16.91 -3.74 -0.59
N MET A 48 17.04 -4.08 -1.86
CA MET A 48 16.18 -3.48 -2.88
C MET A 48 14.82 -4.12 -2.76
N GLU A 49 13.79 -3.29 -2.74
CA GLU A 49 12.41 -3.71 -2.61
C GLU A 49 11.64 -3.36 -3.89
N PHE A 50 10.94 -4.33 -4.44
CA PHE A 50 10.02 -4.13 -5.55
C PHE A 50 8.70 -4.78 -5.19
N GLY A 51 7.59 -4.19 -5.62
CA GLY A 51 6.30 -4.82 -5.41
C GLY A 51 5.25 -4.29 -6.36
N ILE A 52 4.29 -5.17 -6.61
CA ILE A 52 3.14 -4.91 -7.46
C ILE A 52 1.91 -5.41 -6.73
N GLY A 53 0.77 -4.83 -7.03
CA GLY A 53 -0.47 -5.24 -6.42
C GLY A 53 -1.67 -4.45 -6.88
N GLN A 54 -2.77 -4.71 -6.21
CA GLN A 54 -4.04 -4.07 -6.46
C GLN A 54 -4.59 -3.55 -5.14
N THR A 55 -5.05 -2.32 -5.16
CA THR A 55 -5.70 -1.68 -4.02
C THR A 55 -7.15 -1.50 -4.35
N VAL A 56 -8.02 -2.17 -3.59
CA VAL A 56 -9.47 -1.99 -3.67
C VAL A 56 -9.83 -0.87 -2.72
N THR A 57 -10.45 0.19 -3.23
CA THR A 57 -10.88 1.34 -2.43
C THR A 57 -12.39 1.49 -2.51
N SER A 58 -13.04 1.62 -1.38
CA SER A 58 -14.46 1.93 -1.26
C SER A 58 -14.58 3.29 -0.58
N ILE A 59 -14.91 4.31 -1.37
CA ILE A 59 -14.89 5.72 -0.94
C ILE A 59 -16.29 6.31 -1.15
N ILE A 60 -16.73 7.14 -0.23
CA ILE A 60 -18.01 7.85 -0.35
C ILE A 60 -17.78 9.17 -1.09
N GLN A 61 -18.57 9.40 -2.14
CA GLN A 61 -18.54 10.62 -2.92
C GLN A 61 -19.94 11.21 -3.02
N VAL A 62 -19.98 12.50 -3.31
CA VAL A 62 -21.22 13.23 -3.58
C VAL A 62 -21.67 12.88 -4.99
N ASN A 63 -22.88 12.35 -5.14
CA ASN A 63 -23.46 12.09 -6.46
C ASN A 63 -24.05 13.37 -7.09
N SER A 64 -24.55 13.28 -8.32
CA SER A 64 -25.16 14.40 -9.06
C SER A 64 -26.34 15.06 -8.34
N ASP A 65 -27.00 14.33 -7.43
CA ASP A 65 -28.15 14.78 -6.64
C ASP A 65 -27.76 15.21 -5.20
N PHE A 66 -26.46 15.39 -4.94
CA PHE A 66 -25.89 15.76 -3.64
C PHE A 66 -26.10 14.73 -2.50
N TYR A 67 -26.35 13.48 -2.84
CA TYR A 67 -26.44 12.38 -1.88
C TYR A 67 -25.12 11.59 -1.77
N PRO A 68 -24.84 11.00 -0.60
CA PRO A 68 -23.67 10.14 -0.44
C PRO A 68 -23.85 8.82 -1.18
N GLU A 69 -22.96 8.56 -2.12
CA GLU A 69 -22.90 7.33 -2.89
C GLU A 69 -21.53 6.66 -2.70
N ARG A 70 -21.55 5.34 -2.49
CA ARG A 70 -20.32 4.56 -2.27
C ARG A 70 -19.84 4.01 -3.59
N GLU A 71 -18.66 4.48 -4.01
CA GLU A 71 -18.01 3.99 -5.22
C GLU A 71 -16.84 3.06 -4.88
N ASN A 72 -16.74 1.97 -5.63
CA ASN A 72 -15.66 1.00 -5.50
C ASN A 72 -14.70 1.15 -6.67
N TYR A 73 -13.41 1.29 -6.38
CA TYR A 73 -12.37 1.37 -7.40
C TYR A 73 -11.32 0.29 -7.21
N PHE A 74 -10.79 -0.16 -8.34
CA PHE A 74 -9.63 -1.03 -8.43
C PHE A 74 -8.46 -0.20 -8.92
N ASN A 75 -7.45 -0.04 -8.08
CA ASN A 75 -6.27 0.75 -8.39
C ASN A 75 -5.05 -0.17 -8.50
N GLY A 76 -4.34 -0.08 -9.61
CA GLY A 76 -3.06 -0.77 -9.78
C GLY A 76 -2.00 -0.08 -8.92
N THR A 77 -1.25 -0.84 -8.13
CA THR A 77 -0.21 -0.31 -7.26
C THR A 77 1.13 -0.94 -7.60
N PHE A 78 2.13 -0.11 -7.86
CA PHE A 78 3.50 -0.53 -8.09
C PHE A 78 4.37 0.26 -7.12
N PHE A 79 5.38 -0.38 -6.55
CA PHE A 79 6.38 0.34 -5.76
C PHE A 79 7.76 -0.26 -5.96
N MET A 80 8.75 0.60 -5.85
CA MET A 80 10.15 0.23 -5.81
C MET A 80 10.87 1.09 -4.79
N GLY A 81 11.95 0.59 -4.22
CA GLY A 81 12.77 1.39 -3.35
C GLY A 81 13.76 0.58 -2.57
N TYR A 82 14.10 1.10 -1.41
CA TYR A 82 15.21 0.62 -0.61
C TYR A 82 14.77 0.42 0.84
N ARG A 83 15.16 -0.73 1.38
CA ARG A 83 14.90 -1.14 2.75
C ARG A 83 16.20 -1.49 3.44
N TYR A 84 16.49 -0.79 4.53
CA TYR A 84 17.51 -1.21 5.47
C TYR A 84 16.86 -2.01 6.61
N GLN A 85 17.39 -3.20 6.88
CA GLN A 85 16.98 -4.06 7.99
C GLN A 85 18.19 -4.86 8.47
N LYS A 86 18.49 -4.83 9.77
CA LYS A 86 19.54 -5.68 10.35
C LYS A 86 19.15 -7.16 10.26
N GLN A 87 20.16 -8.05 10.20
CA GLN A 87 19.93 -9.49 10.03
C GLN A 87 19.27 -10.15 11.26
N ILE A 88 19.51 -9.60 12.46
CA ILE A 88 18.99 -10.12 13.73
C ILE A 88 18.27 -8.97 14.43
N GLY A 89 16.94 -8.97 14.32
CA GLY A 89 16.04 -8.00 14.94
C GLY A 89 16.35 -6.52 14.64
N GLY A 90 15.57 -5.63 15.24
CA GLY A 90 15.84 -4.20 15.29
C GLY A 90 15.06 -3.35 14.29
N ILE A 91 15.50 -2.10 14.15
CA ILE A 91 14.81 -1.09 13.36
C ILE A 91 14.98 -1.38 11.87
N SER A 92 13.86 -1.31 11.13
CA SER A 92 13.84 -1.30 9.69
C SER A 92 13.46 0.09 9.18
N PHE A 93 14.21 0.59 8.20
CA PHE A 93 13.92 1.83 7.50
C PHE A 93 13.61 1.51 6.06
N ARG A 94 12.61 2.16 5.49
CA ARG A 94 12.25 2.00 4.08
C ARG A 94 11.98 3.35 3.46
N ILE A 95 12.46 3.52 2.24
CA ILE A 95 12.08 4.60 1.34
C ILE A 95 11.59 3.97 0.04
N LEU A 96 10.43 4.39 -0.41
CA LEU A 96 9.73 3.79 -1.54
C LEU A 96 9.22 4.90 -2.45
N TYR A 97 9.27 4.61 -3.73
CA TYR A 97 8.57 5.34 -4.77
C TYR A 97 7.48 4.43 -5.32
N SER A 98 6.25 4.95 -5.33
CA SER A 98 5.04 4.19 -5.59
C SER A 98 4.19 4.87 -6.67
N PRO A 99 4.35 4.51 -7.96
CA PRO A 99 3.37 4.86 -8.97
C PRO A 99 2.07 4.08 -8.78
N ILE A 100 0.94 4.80 -8.77
CA ILE A 100 -0.41 4.27 -8.59
C ILE A 100 -1.20 4.56 -9.88
N ILE A 101 -1.77 3.52 -10.46
CA ILE A 101 -2.71 3.62 -11.58
C ILE A 101 -4.11 3.68 -10.97
N GLU A 102 -4.64 4.88 -10.84
CA GLU A 102 -5.95 5.14 -10.25
C GLU A 102 -7.05 5.07 -11.32
N LYS A 103 -8.13 4.33 -11.02
CA LYS A 103 -9.30 4.17 -11.91
C LYS A 103 -8.93 3.75 -13.35
N ASN A 104 -7.80 3.06 -13.54
CA ASN A 104 -7.21 2.72 -14.85
C ASN A 104 -7.00 3.91 -15.81
N LYS A 105 -7.02 5.15 -15.30
CA LYS A 105 -6.97 6.37 -16.12
C LYS A 105 -5.89 7.35 -15.66
N TYR A 106 -5.69 7.47 -14.35
CA TYR A 106 -4.77 8.47 -13.79
C TYR A 106 -3.50 7.80 -13.29
N PHE A 107 -2.36 8.33 -13.72
CA PHE A 107 -1.07 7.91 -13.22
C PHE A 107 -0.62 8.89 -12.14
N ARG A 108 -0.60 8.44 -10.88
CA ARG A 108 -0.16 9.25 -9.74
C ARG A 108 1.15 8.73 -9.19
N HIS A 109 1.97 9.64 -8.71
CA HIS A 109 3.27 9.33 -8.14
C HIS A 109 3.24 9.61 -6.64
N TRP A 110 3.75 8.68 -5.83
CA TRP A 110 3.85 8.85 -4.39
C TRP A 110 5.24 8.45 -3.88
N GLY A 111 5.75 9.21 -2.91
CA GLY A 111 6.91 8.83 -2.11
C GLY A 111 6.45 8.37 -0.74
N ALA A 112 7.04 7.30 -0.22
CA ALA A 112 6.74 6.80 1.12
C ALA A 112 8.04 6.55 1.90
N ILE A 113 8.03 6.94 3.17
CA ILE A 113 9.08 6.63 4.13
C ILE A 113 8.41 5.86 5.27
N SER A 114 9.01 4.76 5.71
CA SER A 114 8.50 4.01 6.85
C SER A 114 9.63 3.59 7.79
N VAL A 115 9.37 3.71 9.08
CA VAL A 115 10.19 3.14 10.15
C VAL A 115 9.39 2.04 10.81
N GLY A 116 10.01 0.90 11.05
CA GLY A 116 9.38 -0.23 11.73
C GLY A 116 10.38 -0.96 12.61
N TYR A 117 9.90 -1.89 13.43
CA TYR A 117 10.74 -2.76 14.24
C TYR A 117 10.47 -4.21 13.87
N VAL A 118 11.53 -4.99 13.66
CA VAL A 118 11.46 -6.43 13.40
C VAL A 118 11.94 -7.13 14.66
N PHE A 119 11.09 -7.98 15.22
CA PHE A 119 11.42 -8.81 16.39
C PHE A 119 12.26 -10.02 15.98
#